data_AF-A0A820IBG7-F1
#
_entry.id   AF-A0A820IBG7-F1
#
_cell.length_a   1.000
_cell.length_b   1.000
_cell.length_c   1.000
_cell.angle_alpha   90.00
_cell.angle_beta   90.00
_cell.angle_gamma   90.00
#
_symmetry.space_group_name_H-M   'P 1'
#
loop_
_entity.id
_entity.type
_entity.pdbx_description
1 polymer ?
#
loop_
_entity_poly.entity_id
_entity_poly.type
_entity_poly.pdbx_seq_one_letter_code
_entity_poly.pdbx_strand_id
1 'polypeptide(L)'
;LSNAMEFSDEYNIDQAENEYNRLVPEYNSLIDYLKIVSEKFSLLEQQFNEDKTNEKASKIVEEFFKCENSDGFINKRQRLIELHIKLISLQKIFEKTSPLNNFHISDDDHNDC
;
A
#
# COMPACT_ATOMS: atom_id res chain seq x y z
N LEU A 1 -11.01 -31.15 -11.69
CA LEU A 1 -11.19 -31.05 -10.23
C LEU A 1 -11.15 -29.58 -9.87
N SER A 2 -12.30 -28.89 -9.92
CA SER A 2 -12.42 -27.52 -9.45
C SER A 2 -12.81 -27.55 -7.98
N ASN A 3 -11.87 -27.30 -7.09
CA ASN A 3 -12.20 -26.90 -5.72
C ASN A 3 -12.25 -25.37 -5.71
N ALA A 4 -13.44 -24.84 -6.01
CA ALA A 4 -13.81 -23.55 -5.46
C ALA A 4 -13.81 -23.72 -3.94
N MET A 5 -12.92 -23.01 -3.25
CA MET A 5 -12.87 -23.01 -1.80
C MET A 5 -14.12 -22.26 -1.32
N GLU A 6 -15.17 -23.00 -0.97
CA GLU A 6 -16.34 -22.47 -0.27
C GLU A 6 -15.86 -21.95 1.10
N PHE A 7 -15.88 -20.63 1.27
CA PHE A 7 -15.69 -20.02 2.57
C PHE A 7 -16.92 -20.36 3.41
N SER A 8 -16.76 -21.23 4.40
CA SER A 8 -17.82 -21.63 5.34
C SER A 8 -18.42 -20.41 6.05
N ASP A 9 -19.75 -20.36 6.09
CA ASP A 9 -20.63 -19.27 6.56
C ASP A 9 -20.51 -18.83 8.05
N GLU A 10 -19.38 -19.07 8.71
CA GLU A 10 -19.11 -18.54 10.06
C GLU A 10 -17.75 -17.86 10.13
N TYR A 11 -17.54 -16.86 9.27
CA TYR A 11 -16.59 -15.81 9.59
C TYR A 11 -17.29 -14.83 10.54
N ASN A 12 -17.07 -14.99 11.85
CA ASN A 12 -17.71 -14.14 12.86
C ASN A 12 -17.22 -12.69 12.67
N ILE A 13 -18.14 -11.71 12.61
CA ILE A 13 -17.85 -10.28 12.47
C ILE A 13 -16.81 -9.85 13.50
N ASP A 14 -16.90 -10.39 14.73
CA ASP A 14 -15.94 -10.13 15.80
C ASP A 14 -14.51 -10.54 15.42
N GLN A 15 -14.33 -11.66 14.70
CA GLN A 15 -13.00 -12.11 14.25
C GLN A 15 -12.48 -11.22 13.12
N ALA A 16 -13.35 -10.80 12.20
CA ALA A 16 -12.99 -9.88 11.13
C ALA A 16 -12.60 -8.50 11.67
N GLU A 17 -13.33 -7.98 12.66
CA GLU A 17 -13.04 -6.71 13.32
C GLU A 17 -11.73 -6.76 14.10
N ASN A 18 -11.48 -7.83 14.85
CA ASN A 18 -10.22 -8.04 15.54
C ASN A 18 -9.03 -8.10 14.58
N GLU A 19 -9.15 -8.83 13.47
CA GLU A 19 -8.09 -8.91 12.47
C GLU A 19 -7.89 -7.56 11.76
N TYR A 20 -8.96 -6.83 11.44
CA TYR A 20 -8.88 -5.48 10.86
C TYR A 20 -8.12 -4.52 11.79
N ASN A 21 -8.53 -4.45 13.06
CA ASN A 21 -7.88 -3.61 14.08
C ASN A 21 -6.41 -3.98 14.31
N ARG A 22 -6.04 -5.25 14.11
CA ARG A 22 -4.66 -5.72 14.20
C ARG A 22 -3.81 -5.31 12.99
N LEU A 23 -4.38 -5.32 11.78
CA LEU A 23 -3.65 -5.10 10.53
C LEU A 23 -3.54 -3.62 10.14
N VAL A 24 -4.53 -2.78 10.48
CA VAL A 24 -4.54 -1.35 10.13
C VAL A 24 -3.33 -0.57 10.64
N PRO A 25 -2.84 -0.76 11.89
CA PRO A 25 -1.65 -0.06 12.37
C PRO A 25 -0.40 -0.38 11.54
N GLU A 26 -0.22 -1.65 11.16
CA GLU A 26 0.89 -2.09 10.30
C GLU A 26 0.78 -1.46 8.90
N TYR A 27 -0.43 -1.47 8.33
CA TYR A 27 -0.71 -0.86 7.04
C TYR A 27 -0.40 0.64 7.04
N ASN A 28 -0.89 1.39 8.03
CA ASN A 28 -0.64 2.83 8.17
C ASN A 28 0.85 3.14 8.34
N SER A 29 1.56 2.34 9.14
CA SER A 29 3.01 2.50 9.30
C SER A 29 3.78 2.31 7.98
N LEU A 30 3.37 1.36 7.14
CA LEU A 30 3.97 1.16 5.82
C LEU A 30 3.62 2.28 4.84
N ILE A 31 2.42 2.84 4.90
CA ILE A 31 2.05 4.03 4.11
C ILE A 31 2.93 5.22 4.50
N ASP A 32 3.13 5.48 5.79
CA ASP A 32 3.98 6.59 6.24
C ASP A 32 5.44 6.38 5.85
N TYR A 33 5.93 5.13 5.89
CA TYR A 33 7.24 4.79 5.32
C TYR A 33 7.34 5.14 3.83
N LEU A 34 6.34 4.80 3.02
CA LEU A 34 6.34 5.14 1.59
C LEU A 34 6.28 6.64 1.34
N LYS A 35 5.55 7.42 2.16
CA LYS A 35 5.55 8.89 2.07
C LYS A 35 6.96 9.46 2.28
N ILE A 36 7.66 9.00 3.32
CA ILE A 36 9.04 9.42 3.60
C ILE A 36 9.97 9.07 2.43
N VAL A 37 9.81 7.88 1.84
CA VAL A 37 10.61 7.47 0.69
C VAL A 37 10.29 8.33 -0.54
N SER A 38 9.01 8.62 -0.78
CA SER A 38 8.55 9.51 -1.86
C SER A 38 9.14 10.91 -1.72
N GLU A 39 9.13 11.50 -0.53
CA GLU A 39 9.73 12.81 -0.25
C GLU A 39 11.24 12.81 -0.55
N LYS A 40 11.95 11.75 -0.15
CA LYS A 40 13.37 11.60 -0.47
C LYS A 40 13.62 11.54 -1.97
N PHE A 41 12.78 10.83 -2.71
CA PHE A 41 12.90 10.77 -4.16
C PHE A 41 12.64 12.12 -4.83
N SER A 42 11.64 12.87 -4.38
CA SER A 42 11.38 14.23 -4.89
C SER A 42 12.56 15.18 -4.62
N LEU A 43 13.19 15.08 -3.45
CA LEU A 43 14.39 15.88 -3.14
C LEU A 43 15.58 15.51 -4.03
N LEU A 44 15.80 14.20 -4.25
CA LEU A 44 16.86 13.71 -5.15
C LEU A 44 16.62 14.16 -6.60
N GLU A 45 15.37 14.10 -7.07
CA GLU A 45 14.99 14.58 -8.41
C GLU A 45 15.22 16.09 -8.56
N GLN A 46 14.86 16.88 -7.54
CA GLN A 46 15.13 18.32 -7.53
C GLN A 46 16.64 18.59 -7.61
N GLN A 47 17.44 17.92 -6.78
CA GLN A 47 18.91 18.07 -6.80
C GLN A 47 19.50 17.69 -8.17
N PHE A 48 19.00 16.62 -8.79
CA PHE A 48 19.43 16.20 -10.12
C PHE A 48 19.14 17.28 -11.17
N ASN A 49 17.95 17.89 -11.12
CA ASN A 49 17.56 18.94 -12.05
C ASN A 49 18.35 20.25 -11.85
N GLU A 50 18.82 20.52 -10.63
CA GLU A 50 19.62 21.70 -10.29
C GLU A 50 21.12 21.54 -10.60
N ASP A 51 21.71 20.36 -10.36
CA ASP A 51 23.14 20.10 -10.56
C ASP A 51 23.46 19.66 -12.01
N LYS A 52 23.82 20.64 -12.87
CA LYS A 52 24.23 20.45 -14.28
C LYS A 52 25.57 19.72 -14.50
N THR A 53 26.15 19.10 -13.47
CA THR A 53 27.46 18.41 -13.57
C THR A 53 27.28 16.90 -13.48
N ASN A 54 27.81 16.18 -14.47
CA ASN A 54 27.65 14.73 -14.63
C ASN A 54 28.05 13.89 -13.39
N GLU A 55 28.99 14.37 -12.57
CA GLU A 55 29.51 13.59 -11.44
C GLU A 55 28.56 13.54 -10.24
N LYS A 56 27.89 14.64 -9.91
CA LYS A 56 26.90 14.67 -8.82
C LYS A 56 25.58 14.03 -9.24
N ALA A 57 25.15 14.27 -10.48
CA ALA A 57 24.00 13.62 -11.09
C ALA A 57 24.11 12.09 -11.04
N SER A 58 25.30 11.54 -11.30
CA SER A 58 25.55 10.09 -11.22
C SER A 58 25.40 9.53 -9.79
N LYS A 59 25.86 10.25 -8.77
CA LYS A 59 25.71 9.83 -7.36
C LYS A 59 24.24 9.84 -6.92
N ILE A 60 23.47 10.82 -7.37
CA ILE A 60 22.02 10.93 -7.10
C ILE A 60 21.27 9.73 -7.71
N VAL A 61 21.58 9.36 -8.96
CA VAL A 61 21.00 8.18 -9.61
C VAL A 61 21.38 6.89 -8.88
N GLU A 62 22.61 6.77 -8.39
CA GLU A 62 23.05 5.60 -7.63
C GLU A 62 22.32 5.47 -6.28
N GLU A 63 22.10 6.57 -5.57
CA GLU A 63 21.30 6.59 -4.33
C GLU A 63 19.84 6.23 -4.59
N PHE A 64 19.27 6.70 -5.70
CA PHE A 64 17.93 6.32 -6.15
C PHE A 64 17.83 4.81 -6.34
N PHE A 65 18.74 4.24 -7.13
CA PHE A 65 18.79 2.80 -7.41
C PHE A 65 18.95 1.97 -6.13
N LYS A 66 19.80 2.40 -5.19
CA LYS A 66 20.00 1.70 -3.91
C LYS A 66 18.73 1.71 -3.05
N CYS A 67 17.99 2.82 -3.04
CA CYS A 67 16.77 2.91 -2.25
C CYS A 67 15.67 2.02 -2.84
N GLU A 68 15.44 2.11 -4.15
CA GLU A 68 14.41 1.36 -4.88
C GLU A 68 14.66 -0.16 -4.88
N ASN A 69 15.92 -0.58 -5.02
CA ASN A 69 16.28 -2.00 -5.10
C ASN A 69 16.72 -2.60 -3.76
N SER A 70 16.56 -1.87 -2.66
CA SER A 70 16.84 -2.45 -1.35
C SER A 70 15.82 -3.53 -1.02
N ASP A 71 16.28 -4.69 -0.55
CA ASP A 71 15.41 -5.77 -0.06
C ASP A 71 14.42 -5.25 0.99
N GLY A 72 14.82 -4.24 1.77
CA GLY A 72 13.97 -3.55 2.74
C GLY A 72 12.79 -2.82 2.11
N PHE A 73 13.00 -2.10 1.00
CA PHE A 73 11.94 -1.39 0.29
C PHE A 73 11.01 -2.36 -0.44
N ILE A 74 11.57 -3.34 -1.17
CA ILE A 74 10.80 -4.34 -1.91
C ILE A 74 9.89 -5.13 -0.98
N ASN A 75 10.43 -5.65 0.13
CA ASN A 75 9.65 -6.43 1.09
C ASN A 75 8.55 -5.59 1.76
N LYS A 76 8.82 -4.32 2.09
CA LYS A 76 7.82 -3.41 2.67
C LYS A 76 6.70 -3.08 1.69
N ARG A 77 7.03 -2.86 0.41
CA ARG A 77 6.05 -2.64 -0.64
C ARG A 77 5.19 -3.87 -0.90
N GLN A 78 5.80 -5.06 -0.98
CA GLN A 78 5.07 -6.32 -1.13
C GLN A 78 4.14 -6.56 0.06
N ARG A 79 4.61 -6.32 1.28
CA ARG A 79 3.82 -6.43 2.50
C ARG A 79 2.63 -5.47 2.52
N LEU A 80 2.82 -4.24 2.03
CA LEU A 80 1.72 -3.27 1.92
C LEU A 80 0.63 -3.77 0.96
N ILE A 81 1.00 -4.35 -0.19
CA ILE A 81 0.05 -4.92 -1.16
C ILE A 81 -0.75 -6.06 -0.51
N GLU A 82 -0.08 -6.96 0.21
CA GLU A 82 -0.75 -8.06 0.92
C GLU A 82 -1.76 -7.56 1.95
N LEU A 83 -1.36 -6.55 2.75
CA LEU A 83 -2.23 -5.95 3.75
C LEU A 83 -3.43 -5.24 3.11
N HIS A 84 -3.22 -4.52 2.01
CA HIS A 84 -4.28 -3.85 1.28
C HIS A 84 -5.36 -4.83 0.80
N ILE A 85 -4.94 -5.94 0.17
CA ILE A 85 -5.85 -6.99 -0.31
C ILE A 85 -6.63 -7.60 0.86
N LYS A 86 -5.97 -7.86 1.99
CA LYS A 86 -6.61 -8.40 3.20
C LYS A 86 -7.62 -7.42 3.80
N LEU A 87 -7.27 -6.14 3.91
CA LEU A 87 -8.16 -5.11 4.44
C LEU A 87 -9.40 -4.91 3.56
N ILE A 88 -9.25 -4.90 2.23
CA ILE A 88 -10.39 -4.88 1.30
C ILE A 88 -11.29 -6.11 1.50
N SER A 89 -10.69 -7.29 1.67
CA SER A 89 -11.44 -8.53 1.89
C SER A 89 -12.25 -8.48 3.19
N LEU A 90 -11.67 -7.95 4.27
CA LEU A 90 -12.36 -7.73 5.54
C LEU A 90 -13.47 -6.67 5.42
N GLN A 91 -13.24 -5.60 4.66
CA GLN A 91 -14.25 -4.57 4.40
C GLN A 91 -15.47 -5.14 3.68
N LYS A 92 -15.27 -6.02 2.68
CA LYS A 92 -16.36 -6.73 2.01
C LYS A 92 -17.15 -7.64 2.94
N ILE A 93 -16.53 -8.18 4.01
CA ILE A 93 -17.25 -8.94 5.04
C ILE A 93 -18.15 -7.99 5.83
N PHE A 94 -17.63 -6.85 6.29
CA PHE A 94 -18.43 -5.84 7.00
C PHE A 94 -19.62 -5.35 6.18
N GLU A 95 -19.43 -5.10 4.89
CA GLU A 95 -20.50 -4.69 3.96
C GLU A 95 -21.60 -5.75 3.80
N LYS A 96 -21.22 -7.03 3.72
CA LYS A 96 -22.19 -8.15 3.64
C LYS A 96 -22.97 -8.34 4.94
N THR A 97 -22.33 -8.12 6.07
CA THR A 97 -22.93 -8.32 7.40
C THR A 97 -23.66 -7.09 7.94
N SER A 98 -23.41 -5.91 7.38
CA SER A 98 -24.13 -4.66 7.66
C SER A 98 -24.51 -3.97 6.34
N PRO A 99 -25.59 -4.43 5.66
CA PRO A 99 -25.99 -3.89 4.35
C PRO A 99 -26.50 -2.43 4.38
N LEU A 100 -26.39 -1.72 5.52
CA LEU A 100 -26.93 -0.37 5.72
C LEU A 100 -25.88 0.73 5.96
N ASN A 101 -24.59 0.40 6.10
CA ASN A 101 -23.53 1.41 6.20
C ASN A 101 -22.79 1.53 4.87
N ASN A 102 -23.36 2.32 3.97
CA ASN A 102 -22.67 2.88 2.81
C ASN A 102 -21.47 3.73 3.28
N PHE A 103 -20.31 3.12 3.48
CA PHE A 103 -19.06 3.85 3.31
C PHE A 103 -18.84 3.99 1.81
N HIS A 104 -19.40 5.05 1.24
CA HIS A 104 -18.96 5.61 -0.02
C HIS A 104 -17.50 6.03 0.16
N ILE A 105 -16.57 5.12 -0.10
CA ILE A 105 -15.28 5.51 -0.62
C ILE A 105 -15.61 5.85 -2.06
N SER A 106 -15.73 7.14 -2.37
CA SER A 106 -15.77 7.60 -3.74
C SER A 106 -14.54 7.02 -4.43
N ASP A 107 -14.77 6.05 -5.31
CA ASP A 107 -13.90 5.79 -6.44
C ASP A 107 -13.73 7.15 -7.12
N ASP A 108 -12.59 7.80 -6.85
CA ASP A 108 -12.12 8.89 -7.69
C ASP A 108 -11.70 8.20 -9.00
N ASP A 109 -12.72 7.89 -9.80
CA ASP A 109 -12.60 7.39 -11.15
C ASP A 109 -11.68 8.35 -11.90
N HIS A 110 -10.53 7.81 -12.27
CA HIS A 110 -9.85 8.27 -13.47
C HIS A 110 -10.84 8.24 -14.64
N ASN A 111 -11.17 9.43 -15.15
CA ASN A 111 -11.56 9.74 -16.52
C ASN A 111 -11.58 11.27 -16.64
N ASP A 112 -10.94 11.97 -17.57
CA ASP A 112 -10.38 11.63 -18.88
C ASP A 112 -9.34 12.74 -19.22
N CYS A 113 -8.30 12.38 -19.98
CA CYS A 113 -7.52 13.21 -20.93
C CYS A 113 -6.91 14.56 -20.48
#